data_AF-A0A251MZY3-F1
#
_entry.id   AF-A0A251MZY3-F1
#
_cell.length_a   1.000
_cell.length_b   1.000
_cell.length_c   1.000
_cell.angle_alpha   90.00
_cell.angle_beta   90.00
_cell.angle_gamma   90.00
#
_symmetry.space_group_name_H-M   'P 1'
#
loop_
_entity.id
_entity.type
_entity.pdbx_description
1 polymer ?
#
loop_
_entity_poly.entity_id
_entity_poly.type
_entity_poly.pdbx_seq_one_letter_code
_entity_poly.pdbx_strand_id
1 'polypeptide(L)'
;MKTTQFIVFILIITTIFGLSAKVNSETDSCSSSLNLQNANLPFDAASLHCLSVWDAHNYILRYSQTSSNIWTFVLSTPAVNSFIAIGFSSNGQMVGSSAIVGWVSSTERTIKQYFLGGTSANLVEPDKGNLQVASNFSLITSQSSRLYLGFQLETSQPQTRLLYSVGPDGFLPVAPNYRLIEHSDKFSTSINYITGQSTSSSQSPYSKLRKSHGVLNMLGWGILLIIGVLYVDLS
;
A
#
# COMPACT_ATOMS: atom_id res chain seq x y z
N MET A 1 46.93 15.20 29.13
CA MET A 1 45.87 15.76 28.24
C MET A 1 45.54 14.88 27.03
N LYS A 2 46.51 14.25 26.35
CA LYS A 2 46.23 13.43 25.15
C LYS A 2 45.48 12.11 25.41
N THR A 3 45.77 11.43 26.53
CA THR A 3 45.17 10.13 26.87
C THR A 3 43.70 10.23 27.29
N THR A 4 43.32 11.31 27.98
CA THR A 4 41.94 11.54 28.43
C THR A 4 41.01 11.85 27.28
N GLN A 5 41.47 12.57 26.25
CA GLN A 5 40.66 12.84 25.05
C GLN A 5 40.42 11.58 24.20
N PHE A 6 41.40 10.68 24.15
CA PHE A 6 41.27 9.43 23.40
C PHE A 6 40.21 8.49 24.02
N ILE A 7 40.15 8.43 25.36
CA ILE A 7 39.16 7.62 26.10
C ILE A 7 37.74 8.18 25.92
N VAL A 8 37.58 9.51 25.96
CA VAL A 8 36.29 10.18 25.73
C VAL A 8 35.79 9.93 24.30
N PHE A 9 36.68 9.95 23.30
CA PHE A 9 36.32 9.67 21.91
C PHE A 9 35.84 8.23 21.69
N ILE A 10 36.48 7.25 22.34
CA ILE A 10 36.06 5.84 22.29
C ILE A 10 34.69 5.64 22.97
N LEU A 11 34.43 6.31 24.10
CA LEU A 11 33.14 6.25 24.82
C LEU A 11 31.98 6.87 24.04
N ILE A 12 32.24 7.92 23.26
CA ILE A 12 31.23 8.55 22.39
C ILE A 12 30.90 7.64 21.19
N ILE A 13 31.90 6.96 20.62
CA ILE A 13 31.68 6.02 19.51
C ILE A 13 30.88 4.79 19.99
N THR A 14 31.21 4.20 21.13
CA THR A 14 30.49 3.01 21.62
C THR A 14 29.04 3.30 22.04
N THR A 15 28.74 4.54 22.46
CA THR A 15 27.36 4.96 22.76
C THR A 15 26.53 5.26 21.52
N ILE A 16 27.14 5.75 20.43
CA ILE A 16 26.46 5.98 19.13
C ILE A 16 26.17 4.65 18.40
N PHE A 17 27.05 3.66 18.49
CA PHE A 17 26.86 2.35 17.84
C PHE A 17 25.98 1.36 18.64
N GLY A 18 25.65 1.66 19.91
CA GLY A 18 24.88 0.78 20.80
C GLY A 18 23.36 0.89 20.69
N LEU A 19 22.81 1.91 20.01
CA LEU A 19 21.37 2.14 19.84
C LEU A 19 20.84 1.52 18.55
N SER A 20 21.04 0.22 18.36
CA SER A 20 20.25 -0.53 17.38
C SER A 20 18.93 -0.93 18.04
N ALA A 21 17.95 -0.01 18.08
CA ALA A 21 16.58 -0.40 18.34
C ALA A 21 16.18 -1.42 17.27
N LYS A 22 15.83 -2.66 17.67
CA LYS A 22 15.13 -3.59 16.78
C LYS A 22 13.77 -2.97 16.47
N VAL A 23 13.70 -2.22 15.38
CA VAL A 23 12.43 -1.87 14.76
C VAL A 23 11.96 -3.16 14.09
N ASN A 24 10.99 -3.85 14.70
CA ASN A 24 10.26 -4.91 14.03
C ASN A 24 9.39 -4.28 12.94
N SER A 25 10.00 -3.93 11.81
CA SER A 25 9.29 -3.60 10.59
C SER A 25 8.92 -4.91 9.90
N GLU A 26 7.96 -5.65 10.46
CA GLU A 26 7.33 -6.71 9.67
C GLU A 26 6.61 -6.05 8.50
N THR A 27 7.21 -6.18 7.32
CA THR A 27 6.61 -5.73 6.07
C THR A 27 5.63 -6.81 5.64
N ASP A 28 4.34 -6.48 5.64
CA ASP A 28 3.29 -7.36 5.16
C ASP A 28 3.63 -7.88 3.76
N SER A 29 3.46 -9.18 3.54
CA SER A 29 3.83 -9.87 2.31
C SER A 29 2.95 -11.10 2.08
N CYS A 30 2.95 -11.65 0.87
CA CYS A 30 2.29 -12.93 0.61
C CYS A 30 3.01 -14.15 1.21
N SER A 31 4.18 -13.97 1.80
CA SER A 31 4.87 -14.98 2.60
C SER A 31 4.49 -14.97 4.08
N SER A 32 3.72 -13.98 4.54
CA SER A 32 3.28 -13.85 5.94
C SER A 32 1.76 -14.01 6.06
N SER A 33 1.31 -14.61 7.16
CA SER A 33 -0.12 -14.67 7.49
C SER A 33 -0.64 -13.28 7.86
N LEU A 34 -1.87 -12.98 7.46
CA LEU A 34 -2.52 -11.73 7.85
C LEU A 34 -2.93 -11.82 9.32
N ASN A 35 -2.31 -11.00 10.16
CA ASN A 35 -2.66 -10.85 11.56
C ASN A 35 -2.98 -9.38 11.86
N LEU A 36 -4.25 -9.10 12.15
CA LEU A 36 -4.71 -7.76 12.53
C LEU A 36 -5.07 -7.76 14.02
N GLN A 37 -4.15 -7.29 14.87
CA GLN A 37 -4.20 -7.48 16.33
C GLN A 37 -5.47 -6.89 16.97
N ASN A 38 -6.05 -5.86 16.36
CA ASN A 38 -7.22 -5.14 16.87
C ASN A 38 -8.47 -5.33 15.98
N ALA A 39 -8.52 -6.38 15.15
CA ALA A 39 -9.67 -6.65 14.30
C ALA A 39 -10.20 -8.06 14.53
N ASN A 40 -11.50 -8.17 14.83
CA ASN A 40 -12.20 -9.45 14.82
C ASN A 40 -12.62 -9.77 13.38
N LEU A 41 -11.96 -10.75 12.75
CA LEU A 41 -12.23 -11.14 11.37
C LEU A 41 -13.27 -12.27 11.35
N PRO A 42 -14.41 -12.11 10.66
CA PRO A 42 -15.45 -13.16 10.57
C PRO A 42 -15.10 -14.26 9.55
N PHE A 43 -13.82 -14.40 9.19
CA PHE A 43 -13.30 -15.32 8.19
C PHE A 43 -11.89 -15.75 8.55
N ASP A 44 -11.46 -16.89 8.01
CA ASP A 44 -10.08 -17.34 8.13
C ASP A 44 -9.16 -16.56 7.18
N ALA A 45 -8.38 -15.65 7.74
CA ALA A 45 -7.44 -14.81 7.01
C ALA A 45 -6.28 -15.60 6.37
N ALA A 46 -5.95 -16.79 6.89
CA ALA A 46 -4.89 -17.63 6.34
C ALA A 46 -5.33 -18.34 5.04
N SER A 47 -6.63 -18.50 4.84
CA SER A 47 -7.22 -19.13 3.64
C SER A 47 -7.29 -18.20 2.43
N LEU A 48 -6.99 -16.91 2.60
CA LEU A 48 -7.08 -15.93 1.51
C LEU A 48 -5.94 -16.14 0.50
N HIS A 49 -6.26 -16.19 -0.79
CA HIS A 49 -5.28 -16.02 -1.85
C HIS A 49 -4.60 -14.66 -1.69
N CYS A 50 -3.30 -14.58 -1.94
CA CYS A 50 -2.53 -13.35 -1.79
C CYS A 50 -1.77 -13.01 -3.08
N LEU A 51 -1.87 -11.74 -3.49
CA LEU A 51 -1.20 -11.22 -4.69
C LEU A 51 -0.56 -9.86 -4.44
N SER A 52 0.69 -9.68 -4.89
CA SER A 52 1.25 -8.34 -5.10
C SER A 52 0.63 -7.78 -6.38
N VAL A 53 -0.22 -6.77 -6.25
CA VAL A 53 -1.05 -6.27 -7.37
C VAL A 53 -0.55 -4.93 -7.92
N TRP A 54 0.27 -4.20 -7.17
CA TRP A 54 0.87 -2.94 -7.62
C TRP A 54 2.20 -2.67 -6.90
N ASP A 55 3.29 -3.15 -7.50
CA ASP A 55 4.63 -3.09 -6.89
C ASP A 55 5.12 -1.67 -6.60
N ALA A 56 4.76 -0.69 -7.46
CA ALA A 56 5.22 0.70 -7.31
C ALA A 56 4.75 1.35 -5.99
N HIS A 57 3.59 0.92 -5.48
CA HIS A 57 3.02 1.36 -4.20
C HIS A 57 2.94 0.24 -3.17
N ASN A 58 3.55 -0.93 -3.44
CA ASN A 58 3.51 -2.12 -2.59
C ASN A 58 2.08 -2.53 -2.16
N TYR A 59 1.11 -2.48 -3.10
CA TYR A 59 -0.24 -2.95 -2.81
C TYR A 59 -0.28 -4.48 -2.85
N ILE A 60 -0.86 -5.05 -1.80
CA ILE A 60 -1.10 -6.48 -1.68
C ILE A 60 -2.60 -6.69 -1.56
N LEU A 61 -3.17 -7.48 -2.46
CA LEU A 61 -4.55 -7.91 -2.38
C LEU A 61 -4.62 -9.32 -1.83
N ARG A 62 -5.42 -9.51 -0.78
CA ARG A 62 -5.87 -10.81 -0.31
C ARG A 62 -7.34 -11.01 -0.57
N TYR A 63 -7.73 -12.18 -1.05
CA TYR A 63 -9.14 -12.47 -1.32
C TYR A 63 -9.47 -13.96 -1.28
N SER A 64 -10.73 -14.28 -1.03
CA SER A 64 -11.31 -15.59 -1.32
C SER A 64 -12.83 -15.50 -1.32
N GLN A 65 -13.49 -16.54 -1.83
CA GLN A 65 -14.91 -16.75 -1.58
C GLN A 65 -15.03 -17.45 -0.22
N THR A 66 -15.39 -16.71 0.83
CA THR A 66 -15.45 -17.21 2.22
C THR A 66 -16.76 -17.91 2.55
N SER A 67 -17.81 -17.67 1.77
CA SER A 67 -19.10 -18.38 1.83
C SER A 67 -19.78 -18.31 0.47
N SER A 68 -20.91 -19.03 0.30
CA SER A 68 -21.72 -18.95 -0.91
C SER A 68 -22.07 -17.50 -1.22
N ASN A 69 -21.66 -17.02 -2.40
CA ASN A 69 -21.80 -15.63 -2.85
C ASN A 69 -21.14 -14.54 -1.97
N ILE A 70 -20.31 -14.88 -0.98
CA ILE A 70 -19.59 -13.89 -0.18
C ILE A 70 -18.12 -13.92 -0.56
N TRP A 71 -17.67 -12.82 -1.17
CA TRP A 71 -16.27 -12.61 -1.53
C TRP A 71 -15.63 -11.63 -0.55
N THR A 72 -14.59 -12.09 0.13
CA THR A 72 -13.81 -11.26 1.06
C THR A 72 -12.61 -10.68 0.32
N PHE A 73 -12.37 -9.38 0.53
CA PHE A 73 -11.21 -8.67 0.03
C PHE A 73 -10.52 -7.95 1.18
N VAL A 74 -9.18 -8.03 1.21
CA VAL A 74 -8.32 -7.24 2.10
C VAL A 74 -7.19 -6.66 1.26
N LEU A 75 -7.23 -5.35 1.03
CA LEU A 75 -6.17 -4.61 0.37
C LEU A 75 -5.23 -4.01 1.42
N SER A 76 -3.93 -4.22 1.29
CA SER A 76 -2.92 -3.56 2.14
C SER A 76 -1.92 -2.75 1.33
N THR A 77 -1.45 -1.65 1.92
CA THR A 77 -0.46 -0.73 1.34
C THR A 77 0.34 -0.08 2.48
N PRO A 78 1.58 0.42 2.25
CA PRO A 78 2.20 1.36 3.17
C PRO A 78 1.22 2.45 3.61
N ALA A 79 1.31 2.85 4.88
CA ALA A 79 0.42 3.85 5.43
C ALA A 79 0.61 5.18 4.68
N VAL A 80 -0.50 5.78 4.26
CA VAL A 80 -0.55 7.06 3.58
C VAL A 80 -1.44 8.02 4.34
N ASN A 81 -1.14 9.32 4.30
CA ASN A 81 -2.03 10.35 4.81
C ASN A 81 -2.99 10.80 3.70
N SER A 82 -3.72 9.84 3.13
CA SER A 82 -4.63 10.05 2.01
C SER A 82 -5.65 8.90 1.93
N PHE A 83 -6.48 8.90 0.89
CA PHE A 83 -7.35 7.78 0.58
C PHE A 83 -6.65 6.72 -0.27
N ILE A 84 -7.11 5.48 -0.12
CA ILE A 84 -6.73 4.34 -0.98
C ILE A 84 -8.01 3.75 -1.56
N ALA A 85 -7.94 3.24 -2.78
CA ALA A 85 -9.11 2.70 -3.45
C ALA A 85 -8.84 1.38 -4.16
N ILE A 86 -9.89 0.56 -4.22
CA ILE A 86 -10.00 -0.58 -5.12
C ILE A 86 -11.29 -0.44 -5.93
N GLY A 87 -11.14 -0.38 -7.24
CA GLY A 87 -12.23 -0.32 -8.20
C GLY A 87 -12.47 -1.67 -8.85
N PHE A 88 -13.72 -1.93 -9.18
CA PHE A 88 -14.18 -3.10 -9.92
C PHE A 88 -14.74 -2.58 -11.25
N SER A 89 -14.15 -3.03 -12.35
CA SER A 89 -14.47 -2.55 -13.70
C SER A 89 -14.78 -3.70 -14.66
N SER A 90 -15.69 -3.46 -15.61
CA SER A 90 -15.99 -4.40 -16.68
C SER A 90 -14.94 -4.38 -17.80
N ASN A 91 -14.30 -3.22 -18.01
CA ASN A 91 -13.37 -2.96 -19.11
C ASN A 91 -11.97 -2.52 -18.65
N GLY A 92 -11.73 -2.42 -17.34
CA GLY A 92 -10.45 -1.99 -16.78
C GLY A 92 -10.24 -0.47 -16.85
N GLN A 93 -11.31 0.29 -17.12
CA GLN A 93 -11.33 1.75 -17.09
C GLN A 93 -12.08 2.26 -15.85
N MET A 94 -11.71 3.45 -15.41
CA MET A 94 -12.33 4.16 -14.30
C MET A 94 -13.80 4.52 -14.59
N VAL A 95 -14.07 5.11 -15.76
CA VAL A 95 -15.41 5.60 -16.08
C VAL A 95 -16.39 4.44 -16.24
N GLY A 96 -17.50 4.50 -15.51
CA GLY A 96 -18.54 3.47 -15.46
C GLY A 96 -18.26 2.33 -14.47
N SER A 97 -17.20 2.43 -13.66
CA SER A 97 -16.86 1.44 -12.63
C SER A 97 -17.39 1.83 -11.25
N SER A 98 -17.30 0.91 -10.29
CA SER A 98 -17.58 1.17 -8.88
C SER A 98 -16.35 0.89 -8.05
N ALA A 99 -16.14 1.65 -6.97
CA ALA A 99 -14.97 1.50 -6.12
C ALA A 99 -15.31 1.48 -4.63
N ILE A 100 -14.49 0.79 -3.85
CA ILE A 100 -14.44 0.92 -2.40
C ILE A 100 -13.22 1.76 -2.05
N VAL A 101 -13.45 2.83 -1.30
CA VAL A 101 -12.44 3.81 -0.93
C VAL A 101 -12.37 3.90 0.58
N GLY A 102 -11.17 3.81 1.12
CA GLY A 102 -10.90 3.84 2.55
C GLY A 102 -9.85 4.87 2.91
N TRP A 103 -10.02 5.53 4.05
CA TRP A 103 -9.03 6.42 4.62
C TRP A 103 -9.12 6.44 6.15
N VAL A 104 -8.03 6.86 6.77
CA VAL A 104 -7.93 7.04 8.22
C VAL A 104 -7.50 8.47 8.47
N SER A 105 -8.29 9.18 9.27
CA SER A 105 -7.96 10.48 9.84
C SER A 105 -7.58 10.31 11.31
N SER A 106 -7.22 11.41 11.98
CA SER A 106 -6.94 11.41 13.42
C SER A 106 -8.17 11.05 14.27
N THR A 107 -9.38 11.29 13.77
CA THR A 107 -10.64 11.13 14.51
C THR A 107 -11.51 10.00 13.99
N GLU A 108 -11.43 9.70 12.69
CA GLU A 108 -12.35 8.82 12.00
C GLU A 108 -11.63 7.83 11.07
N ARG A 109 -12.25 6.67 10.95
CA ARG A 109 -11.87 5.57 10.06
C ARG A 109 -13.03 5.34 9.12
N THR A 110 -12.87 5.66 7.85
CA THR A 110 -14.00 5.77 6.93
C THR A 110 -13.81 4.87 5.72
N ILE A 111 -14.87 4.16 5.36
CA ILE A 111 -14.99 3.38 4.13
C ILE A 111 -16.25 3.81 3.43
N LYS A 112 -16.16 4.08 2.13
CA LYS A 112 -17.30 4.41 1.28
C LYS A 112 -17.21 3.72 -0.06
N GLN A 113 -18.37 3.35 -0.59
CA GLN A 113 -18.51 2.99 -2.00
C GLN A 113 -18.61 4.26 -2.83
N TYR A 114 -18.08 4.23 -4.05
CA TYR A 114 -18.21 5.30 -5.03
C TYR A 114 -18.63 4.76 -6.38
N PHE A 115 -19.50 5.51 -7.07
CA PHE A 115 -19.73 5.36 -8.50
C PHE A 115 -18.77 6.28 -9.25
N LEU A 116 -18.02 5.73 -10.20
CA LEU A 116 -17.02 6.45 -10.98
C LEU A 116 -17.61 6.83 -12.35
N GLY A 117 -18.54 7.78 -12.36
CA GLY A 117 -19.29 8.19 -13.55
C GLY A 117 -18.51 9.03 -14.56
N GLY A 118 -17.34 9.55 -14.17
CA GLY A 118 -16.47 10.37 -15.01
C GLY A 118 -15.13 10.65 -14.33
N THR A 119 -14.27 11.42 -15.00
CA THR A 119 -12.94 11.79 -14.47
C THR A 119 -12.97 13.06 -13.61
N SER A 120 -14.04 13.85 -13.68
CA SER A 120 -14.22 15.04 -12.85
C SER A 120 -14.78 14.67 -11.48
N ALA A 121 -14.33 15.35 -10.42
CA ALA A 121 -14.70 15.05 -9.03
C ALA A 121 -16.22 15.08 -8.75
N ASN A 122 -16.99 15.87 -9.49
CA ASN A 122 -18.45 15.92 -9.36
C ASN A 122 -19.18 14.71 -9.98
N LEU A 123 -18.49 13.91 -10.79
CA LEU A 123 -18.99 12.65 -11.36
C LEU A 123 -18.47 11.42 -10.61
N VAL A 124 -17.71 11.64 -9.53
CA VAL A 124 -17.24 10.61 -8.60
C VAL A 124 -18.11 10.71 -7.35
N GLU A 125 -19.14 9.87 -7.29
CA GLU A 125 -20.24 10.06 -6.35
C GLU A 125 -20.13 9.09 -5.16
N PRO A 126 -20.01 9.59 -3.92
CA PRO A 126 -19.98 8.75 -2.72
C PRO A 126 -21.32 8.07 -2.49
N ASP A 127 -21.27 6.93 -1.80
CA ASP A 127 -22.42 6.12 -1.39
C ASP A 127 -23.30 5.68 -2.58
N LYS A 128 -22.72 5.67 -3.79
CA LYS A 128 -23.32 5.15 -5.02
C LYS A 128 -22.44 4.05 -5.62
N GLY A 129 -23.00 3.32 -6.57
CA GLY A 129 -22.32 2.25 -7.29
C GLY A 129 -23.20 1.01 -7.38
N ASN A 130 -22.64 -0.06 -7.94
CA ASN A 130 -23.32 -1.34 -8.14
C ASN A 130 -22.71 -2.49 -7.31
N LEU A 131 -21.75 -2.21 -6.42
CA LEU A 131 -21.19 -3.22 -5.53
C LEU A 131 -22.18 -3.49 -4.39
N GLN A 132 -22.56 -4.75 -4.24
CA GLN A 132 -23.34 -5.22 -3.10
C GLN A 132 -22.38 -5.47 -1.93
N VAL A 133 -22.10 -4.43 -1.14
CA VAL A 133 -21.20 -4.55 0.02
C VAL A 133 -21.95 -5.22 1.16
N ALA A 134 -21.44 -6.35 1.65
CA ALA A 134 -22.07 -7.08 2.75
C ALA A 134 -22.01 -6.25 4.05
N SER A 135 -23.10 -6.21 4.81
CA SER A 135 -23.15 -5.50 6.10
C SER A 135 -22.34 -6.16 7.21
N ASN A 136 -21.93 -7.41 7.00
CA ASN A 136 -21.29 -8.24 8.02
C ASN A 136 -19.83 -7.83 8.30
N PHE A 137 -19.14 -7.26 7.31
CA PHE A 137 -17.72 -6.93 7.46
C PHE A 137 -17.28 -5.76 6.57
N SER A 138 -16.74 -4.73 7.23
CA SER A 138 -16.01 -3.64 6.62
C SER A 138 -15.00 -3.10 7.64
N LEU A 139 -13.75 -2.87 7.23
CA LEU A 139 -12.65 -2.54 8.13
C LEU A 139 -11.61 -1.65 7.46
N ILE A 140 -11.28 -0.52 8.07
CA ILE A 140 -10.06 0.24 7.75
C ILE A 140 -9.21 0.41 9.01
N THR A 141 -7.97 -0.08 8.96
CA THR A 141 -6.99 0.08 10.05
C THR A 141 -5.66 0.52 9.51
N SER A 142 -4.90 1.21 10.38
CA SER A 142 -3.45 1.28 10.28
C SER A 142 -2.81 0.35 11.31
N GLN A 143 -1.86 -0.49 10.89
CA GLN A 143 -1.06 -1.36 11.75
C GLN A 143 0.34 -1.51 11.13
N SER A 144 1.38 -1.44 11.96
CA SER A 144 2.77 -1.64 11.52
C SER A 144 3.15 -0.82 10.27
N SER A 145 2.76 0.47 10.25
CA SER A 145 2.99 1.38 9.12
C SER A 145 2.35 0.95 7.80
N ARG A 146 1.25 0.20 7.85
CA ARG A 146 0.43 -0.17 6.70
C ARG A 146 -1.03 0.10 6.95
N LEU A 147 -1.74 0.52 5.90
CA LEU A 147 -3.19 0.58 5.87
C LEU A 147 -3.74 -0.74 5.34
N TYR A 148 -4.85 -1.18 5.95
CA TYR A 148 -5.60 -2.37 5.56
C TYR A 148 -7.06 -1.99 5.34
N LEU A 149 -7.54 -2.13 4.11
CA LEU A 149 -8.92 -1.94 3.69
C LEU A 149 -9.55 -3.31 3.44
N GLY A 150 -10.39 -3.76 4.37
CA GLY A 150 -11.14 -5.01 4.31
C GLY A 150 -12.62 -4.78 4.07
N PHE A 151 -13.25 -5.58 3.20
CA PHE A 151 -14.69 -5.57 2.97
C PHE A 151 -15.15 -6.89 2.35
N GLN A 152 -16.46 -7.12 2.37
CA GLN A 152 -17.09 -8.26 1.72
C GLN A 152 -18.07 -7.80 0.63
N LEU A 153 -18.12 -8.55 -0.47
CA LEU A 153 -19.10 -8.37 -1.54
C LEU A 153 -20.05 -9.57 -1.60
N GLU A 154 -21.35 -9.30 -1.73
CA GLU A 154 -22.40 -10.29 -1.95
C GLU A 154 -22.64 -10.45 -3.46
N THR A 155 -21.90 -11.36 -4.09
CA THR A 155 -21.99 -11.64 -5.53
C THR A 155 -21.59 -13.06 -5.84
N SER A 156 -22.18 -13.64 -6.90
CA SER A 156 -21.72 -14.94 -7.42
C SER A 156 -20.29 -14.86 -7.95
N GLN A 157 -19.95 -13.77 -8.65
CA GLN A 157 -18.61 -13.51 -9.17
C GLN A 157 -18.31 -12.01 -9.17
N PRO A 158 -17.21 -11.58 -8.53
CA PRO A 158 -16.72 -10.21 -8.63
C PRO A 158 -16.17 -9.91 -10.02
N GLN A 159 -16.14 -8.64 -10.40
CA GLN A 159 -15.47 -8.24 -11.64
C GLN A 159 -13.97 -8.52 -11.55
N THR A 160 -13.42 -9.10 -12.61
CA THR A 160 -12.02 -9.56 -12.64
C THR A 160 -11.03 -8.44 -12.95
N ARG A 161 -11.47 -7.33 -13.57
CA ARG A 161 -10.60 -6.18 -13.84
C ARG A 161 -10.67 -5.23 -12.65
N LEU A 162 -9.56 -5.14 -11.93
CA LEU A 162 -9.44 -4.34 -10.74
C LEU A 162 -8.62 -3.08 -11.02
N LEU A 163 -9.06 -1.99 -10.41
CA LEU A 163 -8.41 -0.70 -10.43
C LEU A 163 -7.86 -0.43 -9.04
N TYR A 164 -6.68 0.18 -8.96
CA TYR A 164 -6.13 0.68 -7.71
C TYR A 164 -5.78 2.15 -7.86
N SER A 165 -5.92 2.91 -6.79
CA SER A 165 -5.45 4.29 -6.76
C SER A 165 -5.08 4.71 -5.35
N VAL A 166 -4.16 5.65 -5.27
CA VAL A 166 -3.80 6.36 -4.04
C VAL A 166 -4.05 7.84 -4.22
N GLY A 167 -4.64 8.48 -3.23
CA GLY A 167 -4.88 9.92 -3.26
C GLY A 167 -3.59 10.74 -3.13
N PRO A 168 -3.65 12.06 -3.31
CA PRO A 168 -2.56 12.97 -3.02
C PRO A 168 -2.27 13.03 -1.52
N ASP A 169 -1.00 13.09 -1.15
CA ASP A 169 -0.58 13.13 0.26
C ASP A 169 -1.11 14.38 0.98
N GLY A 170 -1.63 14.20 2.18
CA GLY A 170 -2.24 15.27 2.97
C GLY A 170 -3.69 15.60 2.62
N PHE A 171 -4.29 14.93 1.63
CA PHE A 171 -5.67 15.17 1.22
C PHE A 171 -6.57 14.00 1.58
N LEU A 172 -7.42 14.21 2.58
CA LEU A 172 -8.45 13.28 3.00
C LEU A 172 -9.84 13.77 2.54
N PRO A 173 -10.75 12.89 2.12
CA PRO A 173 -12.14 13.26 1.89
C PRO A 173 -12.80 13.74 3.19
N VAL A 174 -13.50 14.86 3.13
CA VAL A 174 -14.09 15.53 4.30
C VAL A 174 -15.62 15.56 4.24
N ALA A 175 -16.26 15.56 5.41
CA ALA A 175 -17.70 15.72 5.54
C ALA A 175 -18.16 17.13 5.08
N PRO A 176 -19.42 17.29 4.63
CA PRO A 176 -20.45 16.25 4.52
C PRO A 176 -20.44 15.51 3.16
N ASN A 177 -19.72 16.03 2.16
CA ASN A 177 -19.83 15.57 0.78
C ASN A 177 -18.83 14.47 0.41
N TYR A 178 -17.79 14.26 1.22
CA TYR A 178 -16.76 13.23 1.01
C TYR A 178 -16.25 13.15 -0.44
N ARG A 179 -16.13 14.30 -1.12
CA ARG A 179 -15.68 14.30 -2.51
C ARG A 179 -14.22 13.85 -2.60
N LEU A 180 -13.96 12.96 -3.55
CA LEU A 180 -12.60 12.59 -3.91
C LEU A 180 -12.00 13.64 -4.84
N ILE A 181 -10.72 13.92 -4.64
CA ILE A 181 -9.90 14.63 -5.62
C ILE A 181 -9.21 13.61 -6.54
N GLU A 182 -8.57 14.10 -7.60
CA GLU A 182 -7.81 13.23 -8.50
C GLU A 182 -6.72 12.47 -7.72
N HIS A 183 -6.63 11.16 -7.95
CA HIS A 183 -5.60 10.32 -7.35
C HIS A 183 -4.19 10.75 -7.81
N SER A 184 -3.18 10.59 -6.96
CA SER A 184 -1.80 10.89 -7.34
C SER A 184 -1.21 9.84 -8.29
N ASP A 185 -1.67 8.59 -8.18
CA ASP A 185 -1.30 7.51 -9.09
C ASP A 185 -2.42 6.45 -9.18
N LYS A 186 -2.40 5.66 -10.24
CA LYS A 186 -3.40 4.61 -10.51
C LYS A 186 -2.82 3.39 -11.23
N PHE A 187 -3.47 2.25 -11.08
CA PHE A 187 -3.11 1.01 -11.75
C PHE A 187 -4.33 0.18 -12.14
N SER A 188 -4.24 -0.57 -13.24
CA SER A 188 -5.29 -1.46 -13.72
C SER A 188 -4.74 -2.86 -14.00
N THR A 189 -5.35 -3.87 -13.38
CA THR A 189 -4.96 -5.28 -13.49
C THR A 189 -6.18 -6.16 -13.77
N SER A 190 -5.95 -7.38 -14.22
CA SER A 190 -6.98 -8.42 -14.34
C SER A 190 -6.59 -9.62 -13.50
N ILE A 191 -7.51 -10.13 -12.67
CA ILE A 191 -7.30 -11.27 -11.78
C ILE A 191 -8.14 -12.45 -12.24
N ASN A 192 -7.53 -13.63 -12.27
CA ASN A 192 -8.25 -14.89 -12.34
C ASN A 192 -8.43 -15.41 -10.90
N TYR A 193 -9.66 -15.29 -10.38
CA TYR A 193 -9.97 -15.68 -9.01
C TYR A 193 -9.83 -17.19 -8.74
N ILE A 194 -9.85 -18.02 -9.78
CA ILE A 194 -9.69 -19.49 -9.67
C ILE A 194 -8.21 -19.86 -9.60
N THR A 195 -7.39 -19.31 -10.50
CA THR A 195 -5.96 -19.67 -10.56
C THR A 195 -5.09 -18.85 -9.61
N GLY A 196 -5.61 -17.75 -9.06
CA GLY A 196 -4.82 -16.85 -8.23
C GLY A 196 -3.78 -16.07 -9.04
N GLN A 197 -3.98 -15.88 -10.35
CA GLN A 197 -3.02 -15.15 -11.18
C GLN A 197 -3.54 -13.74 -11.50
N SER A 198 -2.63 -12.76 -11.52
CA SER A 198 -2.94 -11.40 -12.00
C SER A 198 -2.13 -11.06 -13.25
N THR A 199 -2.73 -10.29 -14.14
CA THR A 199 -2.12 -9.80 -15.39
C THR A 199 -2.30 -8.29 -15.49
N SER A 200 -1.20 -7.57 -15.61
CA SER A 200 -1.21 -6.11 -15.65
C SER A 200 -1.58 -5.61 -17.05
N SER A 201 -2.51 -4.66 -17.13
CA SER A 201 -2.93 -4.06 -18.41
C SER A 201 -2.17 -2.78 -18.78
N SER A 202 -1.28 -2.29 -17.89
CA SER A 202 -0.53 -1.05 -18.10
C SER A 202 0.91 -1.15 -17.55
N GLN A 203 1.87 -1.51 -18.40
CA GLN A 203 3.29 -1.25 -18.13
C GLN A 203 3.55 0.25 -18.37
N SER A 204 3.52 1.05 -17.30
CA SER A 204 4.18 2.36 -17.31
C SER A 204 5.70 2.13 -17.47
N PRO A 205 6.38 2.75 -18.46
CA PRO A 205 7.83 2.57 -18.70
C PRO A 205 8.73 3.01 -17.53
N TYR A 206 8.18 3.69 -16.52
CA TYR A 206 8.94 4.41 -15.51
C TYR A 206 9.55 3.53 -14.41
N SER A 207 9.10 2.29 -14.24
CA SER A 207 9.58 1.40 -13.18
C SER A 207 11.04 0.93 -13.39
N LYS A 208 11.54 0.97 -14.62
CA LYS A 208 12.92 0.58 -14.94
C LYS A 208 13.97 1.66 -14.61
N LEU A 209 13.56 2.93 -14.46
CA LEU A 209 14.49 4.04 -14.20
C LEU A 209 14.98 4.08 -12.74
N ARG A 210 14.16 3.68 -11.77
CA ARG A 210 14.53 3.76 -10.33
C ARG A 210 15.68 2.83 -9.93
N LYS A 211 15.85 1.68 -10.58
CA LYS A 211 16.94 0.73 -10.25
C LYS A 211 18.34 1.26 -10.60
N SER A 212 18.44 2.23 -11.50
CA SER A 212 19.74 2.76 -11.94
C SER A 212 20.35 3.79 -10.98
N HIS A 213 19.54 4.50 -10.17
CA HIS A 213 20.05 5.57 -9.31
C HIS A 213 20.72 5.08 -8.01
N GLY A 214 20.38 3.88 -7.53
CA GLY A 214 21.03 3.30 -6.33
C GLY A 214 22.47 2.83 -6.58
N VAL A 215 22.73 2.26 -7.76
CA VAL A 215 24.06 1.74 -8.14
C VAL A 215 25.06 2.88 -8.37
N LEU A 216 24.59 4.01 -8.94
CA LEU A 216 25.46 5.17 -9.18
C LEU A 216 25.91 5.83 -7.86
N ASN A 217 25.05 5.85 -6.84
CA ASN A 217 25.41 6.42 -5.53
C ASN A 217 26.40 5.52 -4.77
N MET A 218 26.33 4.19 -4.91
CA MET A 218 27.31 3.27 -4.31
C MET A 218 28.70 3.35 -4.97
N LEU A 219 28.77 3.58 -6.29
CA LEU A 219 30.06 3.75 -6.99
C LEU A 219 30.72 5.10 -6.66
N GLY A 220 29.93 6.15 -6.43
CA GLY A 220 30.45 7.49 -6.09
C GLY A 220 31.20 7.53 -4.74
N TRP A 221 30.72 6.80 -3.73
CA TRP A 221 31.40 6.74 -2.43
C TRP A 221 32.57 5.76 -2.38
N GLY A 222 32.60 4.73 -3.23
CA GLY A 222 33.73 3.80 -3.31
C GLY A 222 35.00 4.41 -3.89
N ILE A 223 34.88 5.32 -4.87
CA ILE A 223 36.03 5.95 -5.53
C ILE A 223 36.71 6.99 -4.62
N LEU A 224 35.94 7.73 -3.80
CA LEU A 224 36.49 8.74 -2.89
C LEU A 224 37.32 8.14 -1.74
N LEU A 225 37.06 6.89 -1.34
CA LEU A 225 37.83 6.21 -0.31
C LEU A 225 39.21 5.75 -0.79
N ILE A 226 39.37 5.40 -2.07
CA ILE A 226 40.65 4.96 -2.62
C ILE A 226 41.63 6.14 -2.77
N ILE A 227 41.13 7.33 -3.10
CA ILE A 227 41.95 8.55 -3.24
C ILE A 227 42.40 9.08 -1.86
N GLY A 228 41.58 8.91 -0.81
CA GLY A 228 41.92 9.34 0.55
C GLY A 228 43.09 8.57 1.19
N VAL A 229 43.27 7.30 0.84
CA VAL A 229 44.35 6.46 1.38
C VAL A 229 45.71 6.79 0.74
N LEU A 230 45.74 7.20 -0.53
CA LEU A 230 46.99 7.53 -1.22
C LEU A 230 47.63 8.85 -0.77
N TYR A 231 46.91 9.72 -0.06
CA TYR A 231 47.43 10.99 0.44
C TYR A 231 47.92 10.95 1.91
N VAL A 232 47.66 9.87 2.64
CA VAL A 232 48.08 9.73 4.06
C VAL A 232 49.48 9.11 4.21
N ASP A 233 50.02 8.46 3.17
CA ASP A 233 51.36 7.84 3.20
C ASP A 233 52.49 8.72 2.60
N LEU A 234 52.27 10.02 2.40
CA LEU A 234 53.28 10.95 1.84
C LEU A 234 53.49 12.24 2.65
N SER A 235 53.18 12.23 3.95
CA SER A 235 53.51 13.33 4.87
C SER A 235 54.20 12.85 6.14
#